data_AF-A0A2U2RKX2-F1
#
_entry.id   AF-A0A2U2RKX2-F1
#
_cell.length_a   1.000
_cell.length_b   1.000
_cell.length_c   1.000
_cell.angle_alpha   90.00
_cell.angle_beta   90.00
_cell.angle_gamma   90.00
#
_symmetry.space_group_name_H-M   'P 1'
#
loop_
_entity.id
_entity.type
_entity.pdbx_description
1 polymer ?
#
loop_
_entity_poly.entity_id
_entity_poly.type
_entity_poly.pdbx_seq_one_letter_code
_entity_poly.pdbx_strand_id
1 'polypeptide(L)'
;MIVTDELPPELIPAVDLLLERSRAHDGAAALDEAARFALHGESSEGALHLLLTEDGENSRASARVLGYVSVLTDGTTQGTVDPDRRRRGLGAELLAEALSRRPDAGVWAHGALEDSVRFLRAHGLEAVRELLTMSRPLGEGAPAVPVREPRDERIELSTFDPERDADAWVRVNARAFADHPEQGRLTRADLEARMAEPWFDAEDFHVARREGDLVGFVWIKRERSGSSDGDTAADTDASEGGDTQDEVYAVGTDPSAAGQGIAGALLTTALGSLQARGAREVTLYVEGDNASALALYEHLGFVISGRDLQFCTAA
;
A
#
# COMPACT_ATOMS: atom_id res chain seq x y z
N MET A 1 -8.12 12.30 26.74
CA MET A 1 -8.03 12.05 25.30
C MET A 1 -8.24 13.36 24.56
N ILE A 2 -7.35 13.67 23.61
CA ILE A 2 -7.50 14.77 22.66
C ILE A 2 -8.13 14.18 21.40
N VAL A 3 -9.11 14.88 20.83
CA VAL A 3 -9.76 14.50 19.58
C VAL A 3 -9.83 15.74 18.70
N THR A 4 -9.22 15.70 17.52
CA THR A 4 -9.05 16.87 16.66
C THR A 4 -9.02 16.46 15.19
N ASP A 5 -9.47 17.34 14.30
CA ASP A 5 -9.36 17.22 12.85
C ASP A 5 -7.99 17.69 12.32
N GLU A 6 -7.34 18.57 13.07
CA GLU A 6 -5.96 19.01 12.80
C GLU A 6 -5.13 18.87 14.07
N LEU A 7 -4.00 18.18 13.96
CA LEU A 7 -3.08 18.02 15.07
C LEU A 7 -2.26 19.30 15.27
N PRO A 8 -2.22 19.89 16.48
CA PRO A 8 -1.34 21.02 16.76
C PRO A 8 0.12 20.67 16.39
N PRO A 9 0.83 21.53 15.64
CA PRO A 9 2.19 21.24 15.18
C PRO A 9 3.17 20.83 16.28
N GLU A 10 2.96 21.29 17.51
CA GLU A 10 3.76 20.93 18.69
C GLU A 10 3.57 19.48 19.17
N LEU A 11 2.50 18.79 18.77
CA LEU A 11 2.23 17.40 19.15
C LEU A 11 2.72 16.40 18.08
N ILE A 12 2.90 16.84 16.83
CA ILE A 12 3.34 15.99 15.72
C ILE A 12 4.64 15.24 16.06
N PRO A 13 5.73 15.89 16.55
CA PRO A 13 6.96 15.17 16.88
C PRO A 13 6.80 14.10 17.97
N ALA A 14 5.86 14.29 18.89
CA ALA A 14 5.60 13.32 19.96
C ALA A 14 4.81 12.11 19.45
N VAL A 15 3.93 12.30 18.45
CA VAL A 15 3.25 11.22 17.73
C VAL A 15 4.25 10.46 16.87
N ASP A 16 5.11 11.14 16.13
CA ASP A 16 6.15 10.50 15.31
C ASP A 16 7.06 9.61 16.16
N LEU A 17 7.53 10.12 17.30
CA LEU A 17 8.34 9.34 18.23
C LEU A 17 7.59 8.10 18.76
N LEU A 18 6.29 8.19 19.00
CA LEU A 18 5.46 7.03 19.39
C LEU A 18 5.40 6.01 18.24
N LEU A 19 5.17 6.46 17.00
CA LEU A 19 5.09 5.60 15.83
C LEU A 19 6.41 4.88 15.57
N GLU A 20 7.53 5.58 15.67
CA GLU A 20 8.88 5.02 15.56
C GLU A 20 9.14 3.97 16.65
N ARG A 21 8.82 4.27 17.91
CA ARG A 21 8.95 3.31 19.02
C ARG A 21 8.11 2.07 18.80
N SER A 22 6.88 2.23 18.31
CA SER A 22 6.00 1.09 17.99
C SER A 22 6.62 0.26 16.87
N ARG A 23 7.05 0.89 15.79
CA ARG A 23 7.68 0.21 14.65
C ARG A 23 8.91 -0.58 15.06
N ALA A 24 9.80 0.02 15.85
CA ALA A 24 11.01 -0.63 16.34
C ALA A 24 10.71 -1.84 17.24
N HIS A 25 9.60 -1.81 17.99
CA HIS A 25 9.16 -2.91 18.84
C HIS A 25 8.44 -4.02 18.07
N ASP A 26 7.55 -3.64 17.16
CA ASP A 26 6.62 -4.54 16.49
C ASP A 26 7.14 -5.10 15.16
N GLY A 27 8.12 -4.43 14.54
CA GLY A 27 8.59 -4.74 13.19
C GLY A 27 7.65 -4.31 12.08
N ALA A 28 6.53 -3.63 12.39
CA ALA A 28 5.55 -3.14 11.43
C ALA A 28 5.18 -1.68 11.73
N ALA A 29 4.91 -0.89 10.68
CA ALA A 29 4.40 0.47 10.85
C ALA A 29 2.96 0.43 11.37
N ALA A 30 2.59 1.38 12.23
CA ALA A 30 1.24 1.47 12.76
C ALA A 30 0.27 2.24 11.85
N LEU A 31 0.80 2.97 10.88
CA LEU A 31 0.07 3.79 9.92
C LEU A 31 0.61 3.52 8.50
N ASP A 32 -0.28 3.57 7.52
CA ASP A 32 0.04 3.71 6.10
C ASP A 32 0.48 5.14 5.74
N GLU A 33 0.81 5.33 4.47
CA GLU A 33 1.26 6.61 3.92
C GLU A 33 0.18 7.70 4.00
N ALA A 34 -1.07 7.37 3.66
CA ALA A 34 -2.18 8.33 3.68
C ALA A 34 -2.40 8.91 5.09
N ALA A 35 -2.37 8.07 6.13
CA ALA A 35 -2.48 8.52 7.51
C ALA A 35 -1.27 9.30 8.02
N ARG A 36 -0.07 9.05 7.47
CA ARG A 36 1.11 9.88 7.76
C ARG A 36 1.01 11.25 7.09
N PHE A 37 0.59 11.34 5.85
CA PHE A 37 0.37 12.64 5.20
C PHE A 37 -0.73 13.45 5.90
N ALA A 38 -1.81 12.79 6.31
CA ALA A 38 -2.86 13.42 7.10
C ALA A 38 -2.33 13.96 8.43
N LEU A 39 -1.45 13.22 9.13
CA LEU A 39 -0.78 13.65 10.37
C LEU A 39 0.01 14.95 10.19
N HIS A 40 0.63 15.16 9.02
CA HIS A 40 1.43 16.36 8.73
C HIS A 40 0.66 17.50 8.05
N GLY A 41 -0.67 17.36 7.87
CA GLY A 41 -1.50 18.39 7.25
C GLY A 41 -1.39 18.49 5.73
N GLU A 42 -0.77 17.50 5.07
CA GLU A 42 -0.54 17.50 3.62
C GLU A 42 -1.73 16.94 2.82
N SER A 43 -2.65 16.25 3.50
CA SER A 43 -3.90 15.70 2.94
C SER A 43 -5.02 15.56 3.99
N SER A 44 -5.01 16.43 5.01
CA SER A 44 -5.84 16.29 6.23
C SER A 44 -7.33 16.57 6.05
N GLU A 45 -7.86 16.84 4.85
CA GLU A 45 -9.28 17.14 4.68
C GLU A 45 -10.15 15.98 5.20
N GLY A 46 -10.72 16.17 6.39
CA GLY A 46 -11.65 15.26 7.05
C GLY A 46 -11.02 14.06 7.80
N ALA A 47 -9.70 14.05 8.00
CA ALA A 47 -9.09 13.11 8.93
C ALA A 47 -9.42 13.46 10.39
N LEU A 48 -9.40 12.46 11.28
CA LEU A 48 -9.60 12.62 12.71
C LEU A 48 -8.46 11.96 13.48
N HIS A 49 -7.87 12.71 14.40
CA HIS A 49 -6.75 12.30 15.24
C HIS A 49 -7.21 12.13 16.69
N LEU A 50 -6.93 10.96 17.26
CA LEU A 50 -7.25 10.58 18.64
C LEU A 50 -5.95 10.35 19.42
N LEU A 51 -5.74 11.07 20.53
CA LEU A 51 -4.51 11.00 21.31
C LEU A 51 -4.77 10.77 22.79
N LEU A 52 -4.02 9.86 23.37
CA LEU A 52 -3.88 9.72 24.83
C LEU A 52 -2.52 10.27 25.24
N THR A 53 -2.50 11.14 26.25
CA THR A 53 -1.27 11.72 26.82
C THR A 53 -1.10 11.30 28.28
N GLU A 54 0.15 11.18 28.74
CA GLU A 54 0.49 11.04 30.16
C GLU A 54 0.20 12.38 30.83
N ASP A 55 -0.68 12.36 31.83
CA ASP A 55 -1.35 13.51 32.45
C ASP A 55 -2.33 14.26 31.52
N GLY A 56 -3.55 14.49 31.99
CA GLY A 56 -4.64 15.17 31.27
C GLY A 56 -4.39 16.66 30.97
N GLU A 57 -3.12 17.09 30.88
CA GLU A 57 -2.70 18.42 30.48
C GLU A 57 -2.64 18.48 28.95
N ASN A 58 -3.79 18.75 28.33
CA ASN A 58 -4.02 18.85 26.88
C ASN A 58 -3.22 19.97 26.14
N SER A 59 -2.10 20.49 26.66
CA SER A 59 -1.49 21.71 26.10
C SER A 59 -0.01 21.94 26.43
N ARG A 60 0.86 20.93 26.34
CA ARG A 60 2.32 21.15 26.40
C ARG A 60 3.08 20.29 25.39
N ALA A 61 4.07 20.91 24.74
CA ALA A 61 5.04 20.28 23.85
C ALA A 61 5.90 19.17 24.52
N SER A 62 5.73 18.94 25.83
CA SER A 62 6.40 17.89 26.62
C SER A 62 5.46 16.74 27.03
N ALA A 63 4.20 16.75 26.59
CA ALA A 63 3.24 15.69 26.93
C ALA A 63 3.67 14.38 26.26
N ARG A 64 3.87 13.33 27.06
CA ARG A 64 4.19 12.00 26.53
C ARG A 64 2.94 11.41 25.90
N VAL A 65 2.95 11.14 24.60
CA VAL A 65 1.85 10.45 23.92
C VAL A 65 1.90 8.95 24.27
N LEU A 66 0.81 8.45 24.85
CA LEU A 66 0.63 7.05 25.27
C LEU A 66 -0.03 6.21 24.19
N GLY A 67 -0.78 6.83 23.27
CA GLY A 67 -1.42 6.16 22.15
C GLY A 67 -2.00 7.16 21.16
N TYR A 68 -2.08 6.75 19.90
CA TYR A 68 -2.53 7.54 18.77
C TYR A 68 -3.39 6.68 17.84
N VAL A 69 -4.51 7.21 17.36
CA VAL A 69 -5.31 6.64 16.27
C VAL A 69 -5.63 7.72 15.25
N SER A 70 -5.41 7.40 13.98
CA SER A 70 -5.90 8.15 12.81
C SER A 70 -7.17 7.49 12.28
N VAL A 71 -8.16 8.30 11.92
CA VAL A 71 -9.36 7.88 11.22
C VAL A 71 -9.52 8.74 9.97
N LEU A 72 -9.36 8.15 8.80
CA LEU A 72 -9.46 8.84 7.52
C LEU A 72 -10.92 9.02 7.07
N THR A 73 -11.13 9.85 6.05
CA THR A 73 -12.46 10.17 5.52
C THR A 73 -13.21 8.95 5.00
N ASP A 74 -12.51 8.02 4.36
CA ASP A 74 -13.03 6.75 3.86
C ASP A 74 -13.38 5.73 4.97
N GLY A 75 -13.05 6.03 6.23
CA GLY A 75 -13.27 5.16 7.38
C GLY A 75 -12.07 4.28 7.76
N THR A 76 -10.98 4.35 6.99
CA THR A 76 -9.71 3.68 7.33
C THR A 76 -9.24 4.15 8.70
N THR A 77 -9.14 3.22 9.65
CA THR A 77 -8.79 3.49 11.05
C THR A 77 -7.56 2.70 11.46
N GLN A 78 -6.54 3.37 11.99
CA GLN A 78 -5.22 2.79 12.20
C GLN A 78 -4.47 3.54 13.31
N GLY A 79 -3.60 2.86 14.04
CA GLY A 79 -2.92 3.48 15.18
C GLY A 79 -2.21 2.51 16.10
N THR A 80 -1.68 3.04 17.20
CA THR A 80 -0.88 2.28 18.16
C THR A 80 -0.98 2.82 19.59
N VAL A 81 -0.55 2.00 20.54
CA VAL A 81 -0.30 2.33 21.95
C VAL A 81 1.17 2.10 22.24
N ASP A 82 1.79 3.01 23.00
CA ASP A 82 3.19 2.92 23.44
C ASP A 82 3.45 1.49 23.96
N PRO A 83 4.44 0.76 23.40
CA PRO A 83 4.74 -0.62 23.80
C PRO A 83 4.85 -0.82 25.33
N ASP A 84 5.43 0.14 26.05
CA ASP A 84 5.64 0.08 27.51
C ASP A 84 4.34 0.31 28.33
N ARG A 85 3.26 0.68 27.65
CA ARG A 85 1.97 1.10 28.23
C ARG A 85 0.81 0.22 27.77
N ARG A 86 1.08 -0.79 26.92
CA ARG A 86 0.09 -1.79 26.50
C ARG A 86 -0.50 -2.56 27.68
N ARG A 87 -1.65 -3.21 27.44
CA ARG A 87 -2.40 -4.00 28.42
C ARG A 87 -2.94 -3.22 29.63
N ARG A 88 -3.07 -1.89 29.50
CA ARG A 88 -3.64 -0.98 30.52
C ARG A 88 -5.01 -0.40 30.14
N GLY A 89 -5.65 -0.94 29.10
CA GLY A 89 -6.96 -0.46 28.61
C GLY A 89 -6.90 0.70 27.61
N LEU A 90 -5.75 1.34 27.41
CA LEU A 90 -5.58 2.50 26.51
C LEU A 90 -6.03 2.23 25.06
N GLY A 91 -5.68 1.07 24.52
CA GLY A 91 -6.11 0.68 23.18
C GLY A 91 -7.63 0.49 23.08
N ALA A 92 -8.26 -0.03 24.14
CA ALA A 92 -9.71 -0.19 24.18
C ALA A 92 -10.43 1.17 24.25
N GLU A 93 -9.87 2.13 24.98
CA GLU A 93 -10.36 3.52 25.03
C GLU A 93 -10.29 4.18 23.65
N LEU A 94 -9.13 4.11 22.98
CA LEU A 94 -8.94 4.65 21.63
C LEU A 94 -9.86 3.99 20.60
N LEU A 95 -9.96 2.66 20.62
CA LEU A 95 -10.81 1.91 19.69
C LEU A 95 -12.29 2.25 19.89
N ALA A 96 -12.76 2.32 21.15
CA ALA A 96 -14.15 2.66 21.44
C ALA A 96 -14.49 4.08 20.97
N GLU A 97 -13.60 5.04 21.16
CA GLU A 97 -13.81 6.42 20.67
C GLU A 97 -13.85 6.46 19.15
N ALA A 98 -12.90 5.80 18.46
CA ALA A 98 -12.86 5.73 17.01
C ALA A 98 -14.17 5.15 16.42
N LEU A 99 -14.61 4.01 16.95
CA LEU A 99 -15.84 3.35 16.50
C LEU A 99 -17.11 4.14 16.85
N SER A 100 -17.13 4.89 17.95
CA SER A 100 -18.27 5.74 18.29
C SER A 100 -18.47 6.88 17.29
N ARG A 101 -17.37 7.36 16.69
CA ARG A 101 -17.37 8.45 15.70
C ARG A 101 -17.52 7.94 14.27
N ARG A 102 -16.97 6.76 13.99
CA ARG A 102 -17.04 6.08 12.69
C ARG A 102 -17.44 4.62 12.90
N PRO A 103 -18.76 4.33 13.04
CA PRO A 103 -19.25 2.97 13.23
C PRO A 103 -18.96 2.03 12.06
N ASP A 104 -18.76 2.60 10.87
CA ASP A 104 -18.41 1.93 9.62
C ASP A 104 -16.89 1.81 9.40
N ALA A 105 -16.08 2.13 10.41
CA ALA A 105 -14.62 2.11 10.30
C ALA A 105 -14.06 0.74 9.91
N GLY A 106 -13.16 0.75 8.93
CA GLY A 106 -12.28 -0.37 8.61
C GLY A 106 -10.99 -0.24 9.41
N VAL A 107 -10.87 -0.99 10.51
CA VAL A 107 -9.71 -0.95 11.41
C VAL A 107 -8.60 -1.83 10.88
N TRP A 108 -7.47 -1.25 10.51
CA TRP A 108 -6.32 -1.98 9.97
C TRP A 108 -5.35 -2.43 11.06
N ALA A 109 -4.97 -3.71 10.96
CA ALA A 109 -3.90 -4.32 11.74
C ALA A 109 -2.72 -4.62 10.82
N HIS A 110 -1.86 -3.62 10.64
CA HIS A 110 -0.63 -3.76 9.85
C HIS A 110 0.32 -4.80 10.45
N GLY A 111 0.91 -5.63 9.59
CA GLY A 111 1.71 -6.79 9.96
C GLY A 111 0.92 -7.95 10.58
N ALA A 112 -0.41 -7.82 10.72
CA ALA A 112 -1.30 -8.82 11.30
C ALA A 112 -0.79 -9.42 12.63
N LEU A 113 -0.18 -8.57 13.48
CA LEU A 113 0.42 -8.96 14.75
C LEU A 113 -0.59 -9.74 15.60
N GLU A 114 -0.15 -10.85 16.20
CA GLU A 114 -1.06 -11.75 16.94
C GLU A 114 -1.80 -11.01 18.07
N ASP A 115 -1.11 -10.08 18.74
CA ASP A 115 -1.69 -9.27 19.79
C ASP A 115 -2.76 -8.29 19.28
N SER A 116 -2.54 -7.67 18.11
CA SER A 116 -3.52 -6.79 17.45
C SER A 116 -4.75 -7.58 17.01
N VAL A 117 -4.56 -8.73 16.35
CA VAL A 117 -5.65 -9.62 15.91
C VAL A 117 -6.48 -10.10 17.11
N ARG A 118 -5.82 -10.54 18.19
CA ARG A 118 -6.49 -10.97 19.40
C ARG A 118 -7.23 -9.83 20.08
N PHE A 119 -6.62 -8.64 20.10
CA PHE A 119 -7.24 -7.43 20.66
C PHE A 119 -8.52 -7.06 19.89
N LEU A 120 -8.46 -6.93 18.57
CA LEU A 120 -9.62 -6.53 17.75
C LEU A 120 -10.77 -7.54 17.85
N ARG A 121 -10.47 -8.84 17.78
CA ARG A 121 -11.48 -9.91 17.98
C ARG A 121 -12.11 -9.88 19.37
N ALA A 122 -11.33 -9.61 20.41
CA ALA A 122 -11.85 -9.49 21.77
C ALA A 122 -12.79 -8.29 21.95
N HIS A 123 -12.73 -7.30 21.05
CA HIS A 123 -13.63 -6.14 21.01
C HIS A 123 -14.79 -6.30 20.01
N GLY A 124 -15.01 -7.52 19.50
CA GLY A 124 -16.16 -7.86 18.65
C GLY A 124 -16.00 -7.48 17.18
N LEU A 125 -14.77 -7.22 16.72
CA LEU A 125 -14.50 -7.00 15.31
C LEU A 125 -14.09 -8.31 14.62
N GLU A 126 -14.46 -8.42 13.34
CA GLU A 126 -14.14 -9.56 12.48
C GLU A 126 -13.26 -9.12 11.32
N ALA A 127 -12.31 -9.97 10.93
CA ALA A 127 -11.46 -9.70 9.77
C ALA A 127 -12.28 -9.89 8.49
N VAL A 128 -12.39 -8.85 7.69
CA VAL A 128 -13.21 -8.84 6.46
C VAL A 128 -12.36 -8.75 5.19
N ARG A 129 -11.10 -8.32 5.30
CA ARG A 129 -10.16 -8.20 4.18
C ARG A 129 -8.76 -8.58 4.64
N GLU A 130 -8.01 -9.20 3.74
CA GLU A 130 -6.62 -9.56 3.93
C GLU A 130 -5.82 -9.02 2.76
N LEU A 131 -4.84 -8.17 3.04
CA LEU A 131 -3.92 -7.64 2.04
C LEU A 131 -2.55 -8.28 2.27
N LEU A 132 -2.05 -8.99 1.28
CA LEU A 132 -0.74 -9.62 1.31
C LEU A 132 0.26 -8.75 0.57
N THR A 133 1.44 -8.58 1.17
CA THR A 133 2.63 -8.10 0.46
C THR A 133 3.43 -9.32 0.07
N MET A 134 3.79 -9.42 -1.21
CA MET A 134 4.72 -10.43 -1.69
C MET A 134 5.96 -9.77 -2.27
N SER A 135 7.13 -10.36 -2.03
CA SER A 135 8.38 -9.89 -2.63
C SER A 135 9.11 -10.99 -3.38
N ARG A 136 9.95 -10.58 -4.32
CA ARG A 136 10.82 -11.47 -5.09
C ARG A 136 12.21 -10.86 -5.22
N PRO A 137 13.28 -11.54 -4.75
CA PRO A 137 14.64 -11.08 -5.00
C PRO A 137 14.95 -11.15 -6.50
N LEU A 138 15.61 -10.13 -7.04
CA LEU A 138 16.01 -9.99 -8.44
C LEU A 138 17.52 -9.90 -8.64
N GLY A 139 18.27 -9.57 -7.57
CA GLY A 139 19.72 -9.35 -7.58
C GLY A 139 20.58 -10.63 -7.73
N GLU A 140 21.88 -10.48 -7.46
CA GLU A 140 22.83 -11.58 -7.59
C GLU A 140 22.44 -12.80 -6.74
N GLY A 141 22.43 -13.99 -7.34
CA GLY A 141 22.01 -15.23 -6.68
C GLY A 141 20.49 -15.46 -6.62
N ALA A 142 19.68 -14.53 -7.11
CA ALA A 142 18.24 -14.73 -7.23
C ALA A 142 17.90 -15.88 -8.20
N PRO A 143 16.80 -16.63 -7.95
CA PRO A 143 16.30 -17.60 -8.91
C PRO A 143 16.03 -16.97 -10.28
N ALA A 144 16.21 -17.73 -11.35
CA ALA A 144 15.83 -17.30 -12.69
C ALA A 144 14.32 -17.04 -12.77
N VAL A 145 13.92 -15.98 -13.49
CA VAL A 145 12.50 -15.71 -13.76
C VAL A 145 11.96 -16.81 -14.67
N PRO A 146 10.90 -17.54 -14.29
CA PRO A 146 10.26 -18.51 -15.16
C PRO A 146 9.70 -17.82 -16.41
N VAL A 147 10.06 -18.32 -17.58
CA VAL A 147 9.57 -17.78 -18.85
C VAL A 147 8.13 -18.22 -19.06
N ARG A 148 7.24 -17.27 -19.33
CA ARG A 148 5.85 -17.51 -19.73
C ARG A 148 5.56 -16.74 -20.99
N GLU A 149 4.79 -17.38 -21.87
CA GLU A 149 4.31 -16.78 -23.11
C GLU A 149 2.77 -16.82 -23.14
N PRO A 150 2.12 -15.87 -23.83
CA PRO A 150 0.69 -15.95 -24.07
C PRO A 150 0.34 -17.21 -24.85
N ARG A 151 -0.83 -17.80 -24.57
CA ARG A 151 -1.32 -19.00 -25.27
C ARG A 151 -1.84 -18.71 -26.68
N ASP A 152 -2.29 -17.48 -26.92
CA ASP A 152 -2.72 -17.03 -28.23
C ASP A 152 -1.57 -16.28 -28.90
N GLU A 153 -1.09 -16.82 -30.02
CA GLU A 153 0.02 -16.27 -30.82
C GLU A 153 -0.28 -14.88 -31.40
N ARG A 154 -1.54 -14.45 -31.42
CA ARG A 154 -1.95 -13.09 -31.84
C ARG A 154 -1.76 -12.04 -30.75
N ILE A 155 -1.34 -12.45 -29.55
CA ILE A 155 -1.04 -11.54 -28.46
C ILE A 155 0.39 -11.05 -28.61
N GLU A 156 0.52 -9.76 -28.80
CA GLU A 156 1.79 -9.05 -28.91
C GLU A 156 2.06 -8.29 -27.61
N LEU A 157 3.28 -8.42 -27.08
CA LEU A 157 3.72 -7.71 -25.88
C LEU A 157 4.60 -6.53 -26.30
N SER A 158 4.38 -5.36 -25.70
CA SER A 158 5.25 -4.20 -25.85
C SER A 158 5.14 -3.26 -24.65
N THR A 159 5.68 -2.05 -24.77
CA THR A 159 5.52 -0.98 -23.78
C THR A 159 4.33 -0.08 -24.11
N PHE A 160 3.86 0.62 -23.08
CA PHE A 160 2.77 1.58 -23.14
C PHE A 160 3.17 2.81 -23.95
N ASP A 161 2.26 3.27 -24.79
CA ASP A 161 2.36 4.53 -25.52
C ASP A 161 1.16 5.39 -25.11
N PRO A 162 1.37 6.54 -24.43
CA PRO A 162 0.27 7.38 -23.98
C PRO A 162 -0.70 7.85 -25.07
N GLU A 163 -0.20 8.14 -26.26
CA GLU A 163 -1.04 8.66 -27.36
C GLU A 163 -1.94 7.56 -27.91
N ARG A 164 -1.40 6.34 -28.03
CA ARG A 164 -2.12 5.18 -28.56
C ARG A 164 -3.01 4.50 -27.52
N ASP A 165 -2.52 4.33 -26.29
CA ASP A 165 -3.02 3.29 -25.39
C ASP A 165 -3.85 3.83 -24.22
N ALA A 166 -3.73 5.10 -23.85
CA ALA A 166 -4.31 5.62 -22.61
C ALA A 166 -5.84 5.43 -22.50
N ASP A 167 -6.60 5.69 -23.57
CA ASP A 167 -8.05 5.46 -23.56
C ASP A 167 -8.42 3.98 -23.50
N ALA A 168 -7.61 3.12 -24.14
CA ALA A 168 -7.81 1.69 -24.10
C ALA A 168 -7.48 1.12 -22.72
N TRP A 169 -6.41 1.62 -22.09
CA TRP A 169 -6.03 1.26 -20.74
C TRP A 169 -7.12 1.57 -19.73
N VAL A 170 -7.72 2.78 -19.75
CA VAL A 170 -8.82 3.14 -18.84
C VAL A 170 -9.98 2.14 -18.95
N ARG A 171 -10.35 1.74 -20.17
CA ARG A 171 -11.41 0.74 -20.39
C ARG A 171 -11.04 -0.64 -19.85
N VAL A 172 -9.82 -1.11 -20.12
CA VAL A 172 -9.36 -2.43 -19.66
C VAL A 172 -9.20 -2.45 -18.15
N ASN A 173 -8.67 -1.39 -17.55
CA ASN A 173 -8.53 -1.23 -16.12
C ASN A 173 -9.90 -1.30 -15.42
N ALA A 174 -10.89 -0.52 -15.89
CA ALA A 174 -12.25 -0.57 -15.36
C ALA A 174 -12.89 -1.97 -15.44
N ARG A 175 -12.58 -2.75 -16.49
CA ARG A 175 -13.10 -4.11 -16.67
C ARG A 175 -12.35 -5.16 -15.85
N ALA A 176 -11.03 -5.03 -15.74
CA ALA A 176 -10.20 -5.94 -14.96
C ALA A 176 -10.46 -5.81 -13.44
N PHE A 177 -10.81 -4.60 -13.00
CA PHE A 177 -11.05 -4.24 -11.60
C PHE A 177 -12.50 -3.85 -11.32
N ALA A 178 -13.48 -4.41 -12.05
CA ALA A 178 -14.89 -4.01 -11.97
C ALA A 178 -15.48 -4.08 -10.55
N ASP A 179 -15.00 -5.02 -9.73
CA ASP A 179 -15.43 -5.22 -8.35
C ASP A 179 -14.53 -4.49 -7.32
N HIS A 180 -13.47 -3.80 -7.77
CA HIS A 180 -12.56 -3.08 -6.90
C HIS A 180 -13.03 -1.62 -6.70
N PRO A 181 -13.23 -1.15 -5.45
CA PRO A 181 -13.82 0.16 -5.19
C PRO A 181 -12.99 1.34 -5.72
N GLU A 182 -11.66 1.21 -5.70
CA GLU A 182 -10.72 2.27 -6.10
C GLU A 182 -10.17 2.09 -7.53
N GLN A 183 -9.41 1.01 -7.78
CA GLN A 183 -8.75 0.76 -9.07
C GLN A 183 -9.72 0.76 -10.26
N GLY A 184 -10.91 0.16 -10.13
CA GLY A 184 -11.88 0.09 -11.24
C GLY A 184 -12.47 1.43 -11.70
N ARG A 185 -12.28 2.50 -10.91
CA ARG A 185 -12.86 3.83 -11.17
C ARG A 185 -11.88 4.84 -11.75
N LEU A 186 -10.62 4.46 -11.97
CA LEU A 186 -9.61 5.37 -12.50
C LEU A 186 -10.02 5.91 -13.87
N THR A 187 -9.97 7.24 -13.98
CA THR A 187 -10.29 7.99 -15.18
C THR A 187 -9.05 8.29 -16.02
N ARG A 188 -9.27 8.89 -17.20
CA ARG A 188 -8.17 9.43 -18.03
C ARG A 188 -7.35 10.48 -17.29
N ALA A 189 -8.01 11.34 -16.52
CA ALA A 189 -7.33 12.35 -15.71
C ALA A 189 -6.49 11.72 -14.59
N ASP A 190 -6.98 10.64 -13.97
CA ASP A 190 -6.23 9.92 -12.93
C ASP A 190 -4.99 9.21 -13.47
N LEU A 191 -5.07 8.70 -14.71
CA LEU A 191 -3.92 8.16 -15.43
C LEU A 191 -2.91 9.28 -15.76
N GLU A 192 -3.37 10.40 -16.30
CA GLU A 192 -2.51 11.54 -16.64
C GLU A 192 -1.79 12.11 -15.41
N ALA A 193 -2.48 12.19 -14.27
CA ALA A 193 -1.89 12.59 -13.00
C ALA A 193 -0.75 11.63 -12.59
N ARG A 194 -0.99 10.31 -12.64
CA ARG A 194 0.04 9.29 -12.35
C ARG A 194 1.21 9.32 -13.32
N MET A 195 0.95 9.60 -14.60
CA MET A 195 2.02 9.73 -15.59
C MET A 195 2.86 11.00 -15.41
N ALA A 196 2.35 12.01 -14.69
CA ALA A 196 3.10 13.21 -14.36
C ALA A 196 4.01 13.03 -13.14
N GLU A 197 3.87 11.92 -12.41
CA GLU A 197 4.68 11.64 -11.23
C GLU A 197 6.14 11.35 -11.61
N PRO A 198 7.13 11.73 -10.77
CA PRO A 198 8.55 11.54 -11.07
C PRO A 198 9.00 10.07 -11.27
N TRP A 199 8.23 9.12 -10.72
CA TRP A 199 8.51 7.69 -10.84
C TRP A 199 8.04 7.10 -12.18
N PHE A 200 7.20 7.80 -12.94
CA PHE A 200 6.63 7.27 -14.17
C PHE A 200 7.67 7.09 -15.28
N ASP A 201 7.61 5.93 -15.93
CA ASP A 201 8.28 5.65 -17.20
C ASP A 201 7.40 4.72 -18.05
N ALA A 202 7.17 5.09 -19.29
CA ALA A 202 6.45 4.26 -20.26
C ALA A 202 7.15 2.91 -20.51
N GLU A 203 8.47 2.85 -20.36
CA GLU A 203 9.25 1.61 -20.51
C GLU A 203 9.04 0.62 -19.36
N ASP A 204 8.53 1.09 -18.22
CA ASP A 204 8.20 0.27 -17.04
C ASP A 204 6.69 -0.09 -17.02
N PHE A 205 5.97 0.27 -18.08
CA PHE A 205 4.55 -0.01 -18.25
C PHE A 205 4.35 -0.95 -19.46
N HIS A 206 4.27 -2.25 -19.17
CA HIS A 206 4.15 -3.29 -20.17
C HIS A 206 2.68 -3.57 -20.51
N VAL A 207 2.38 -3.79 -21.78
CA VAL A 207 1.02 -3.99 -22.29
C VAL A 207 0.96 -5.13 -23.29
N ALA A 208 -0.18 -5.80 -23.30
CA ALA A 208 -0.50 -6.86 -24.25
C ALA A 208 -1.61 -6.37 -25.19
N ARG A 209 -1.40 -6.55 -26.50
CA ARG A 209 -2.42 -6.27 -27.51
C ARG A 209 -2.78 -7.52 -28.29
N ARG A 210 -4.04 -7.65 -28.68
CA ARG A 210 -4.51 -8.68 -29.60
C ARG A 210 -5.09 -7.98 -30.82
N GLU A 211 -4.48 -8.21 -31.99
CA GLU A 211 -4.91 -7.56 -33.24
C GLU A 211 -4.94 -6.01 -33.14
N GLY A 212 -4.07 -5.43 -32.31
CA GLY A 212 -3.98 -3.98 -32.07
C GLY A 212 -4.78 -3.45 -30.88
N ASP A 213 -5.72 -4.24 -30.32
CA ASP A 213 -6.51 -3.84 -29.16
C ASP A 213 -5.82 -4.21 -27.84
N LEU A 214 -5.73 -3.27 -26.89
CA LEU A 214 -5.18 -3.53 -25.55
C LEU A 214 -6.07 -4.51 -24.80
N VAL A 215 -5.46 -5.58 -24.27
CA VAL A 215 -6.15 -6.67 -23.56
C VAL A 215 -5.51 -7.01 -22.21
N GLY A 216 -4.40 -6.38 -21.84
CA GLY A 216 -3.80 -6.53 -20.52
C GLY A 216 -2.59 -5.63 -20.32
N PHE A 217 -2.18 -5.48 -19.07
CA PHE A 217 -1.06 -4.64 -18.69
C PHE A 217 -0.41 -5.07 -17.36
N VAL A 218 0.86 -4.71 -17.20
CA VAL A 218 1.62 -4.72 -15.96
C VAL A 218 2.33 -3.37 -15.87
N TRP A 219 2.06 -2.62 -14.81
CA TRP A 219 2.70 -1.34 -14.56
C TRP A 219 3.64 -1.49 -13.37
N ILE A 220 4.92 -1.18 -13.58
CA ILE A 220 5.93 -1.11 -12.53
C ILE A 220 6.11 0.35 -12.08
N LYS A 221 6.09 0.56 -10.76
CA LYS A 221 6.50 1.80 -10.11
C LYS A 221 7.94 1.64 -9.64
N ARG A 222 8.80 2.60 -9.95
CA ARG A 222 10.20 2.61 -9.51
C ARG A 222 10.54 3.93 -8.86
N GLU A 223 10.91 3.88 -7.59
CA GLU A 223 11.51 5.03 -6.90
C GLU A 223 12.91 5.26 -7.47
N ARG A 224 13.05 6.29 -8.31
CA ARG A 224 14.36 6.69 -8.82
C ARG A 224 15.03 7.60 -7.81
N SER A 225 16.12 7.14 -7.22
CA SER A 225 17.01 8.01 -6.47
C SER A 225 17.65 9.05 -7.43
N GLY A 226 17.14 10.28 -7.48
CA GLY A 226 17.91 11.42 -8.02
C GLY A 226 17.13 12.60 -8.61
N SER A 227 16.84 13.61 -7.78
CA SER A 227 16.90 15.03 -8.15
C SER A 227 17.01 15.95 -6.92
N SER A 228 18.18 15.97 -6.28
CA SER A 228 18.56 17.06 -5.38
C SER A 228 19.96 17.56 -5.75
N ASP A 229 20.04 18.31 -6.86
CA ASP A 229 21.10 19.30 -7.05
C ASP A 229 20.73 20.52 -6.20
N GLY A 230 21.25 20.61 -4.97
CA GLY A 230 20.99 21.75 -4.11
C GLY A 230 21.31 21.50 -2.63
N ASP A 231 22.59 21.55 -2.30
CA ASP A 231 23.19 21.87 -1.01
C ASP A 231 22.21 22.21 0.15
N THR A 232 21.72 21.16 0.83
CA THR A 232 21.47 21.15 2.28
C THR A 232 21.46 19.68 2.70
N ALA A 233 22.58 19.22 3.27
CA ALA A 233 22.58 18.05 4.13
C ALA A 233 21.72 18.37 5.35
N ALA A 234 20.45 17.98 5.28
CA ALA A 234 19.58 17.81 6.43
C ALA A 234 19.11 16.36 6.38
N ASP A 235 19.52 15.62 7.40
CA ASP A 235 19.29 14.20 7.64
C ASP A 235 17.87 13.75 7.26
N THR A 236 17.71 13.19 6.06
CA THR A 236 16.66 12.20 5.78
C THR A 236 17.16 10.86 6.32
N ASP A 237 17.07 10.72 7.64
CA ASP A 237 17.61 9.59 8.38
C ASP A 237 16.75 8.34 8.16
N ALA A 238 17.31 7.46 7.35
CA ALA A 238 17.10 6.03 7.24
C ALA A 238 16.33 5.35 8.41
N SER A 239 15.07 4.99 8.16
CA SER A 239 14.48 3.70 8.57
C SER A 239 13.07 3.51 7.98
N GLU A 240 12.98 3.67 6.66
CA GLU A 240 11.97 3.00 5.88
C GLU A 240 12.35 1.52 5.78
N GLY A 241 11.38 0.62 5.94
CA GLY A 241 11.51 -0.74 5.42
C GLY A 241 11.47 -0.79 3.89
N GLY A 242 11.53 0.37 3.23
CA GLY A 242 11.77 0.52 1.81
C GLY A 242 13.24 0.80 1.59
N ASP A 243 14.00 -0.25 1.25
CA ASP A 243 15.00 -0.04 0.21
C ASP A 243 14.24 0.56 -1.00
N THR A 244 14.89 1.36 -1.82
CA THR A 244 14.32 1.92 -3.06
C THR A 244 13.80 0.74 -3.91
N GLN A 245 12.51 0.41 -3.79
CA GLN A 245 12.01 -0.90 -4.17
C GLN A 245 11.05 -0.77 -5.33
N ASP A 246 11.41 -1.42 -6.43
CA ASP A 246 10.53 -1.54 -7.57
C ASP A 246 9.26 -2.29 -7.14
N GLU A 247 8.10 -1.77 -7.53
CA GLU A 247 6.79 -2.33 -7.17
C GLU A 247 6.03 -2.72 -8.44
N VAL A 248 5.42 -3.91 -8.45
CA VAL A 248 4.36 -4.23 -9.40
C VAL A 248 3.10 -3.48 -8.97
N TYR A 249 2.99 -2.23 -9.42
CA TYR A 249 1.96 -1.29 -9.04
C TYR A 249 0.54 -1.73 -9.44
N ALA A 250 0.37 -2.23 -10.66
CA ALA A 250 -0.92 -2.70 -11.14
C ALA A 250 -0.80 -3.79 -12.20
N VAL A 251 -1.65 -4.82 -12.12
CA VAL A 251 -1.75 -5.90 -13.10
C VAL A 251 -3.20 -6.08 -13.51
N GLY A 252 -3.49 -5.87 -14.79
CA GLY A 252 -4.83 -6.00 -15.35
C GLY A 252 -4.86 -6.92 -16.56
N THR A 253 -5.92 -7.71 -16.70
CA THR A 253 -6.23 -8.45 -17.94
C THR A 253 -7.71 -8.28 -18.24
N ASP A 254 -8.03 -7.92 -19.49
CA ASP A 254 -9.41 -7.82 -19.92
C ASP A 254 -10.10 -9.19 -19.77
N PRO A 255 -11.30 -9.27 -19.17
CA PRO A 255 -12.01 -10.54 -19.01
C PRO A 255 -12.23 -11.32 -20.32
N SER A 256 -12.32 -10.64 -21.47
CA SER A 256 -12.43 -11.29 -22.79
C SER A 256 -11.18 -12.05 -23.23
N ALA A 257 -10.04 -11.78 -22.60
CA ALA A 257 -8.74 -12.40 -22.84
C ALA A 257 -8.23 -13.20 -21.63
N ALA A 258 -9.09 -13.45 -20.64
CA ALA A 258 -8.76 -14.24 -19.46
C ALA A 258 -8.33 -15.69 -19.83
N GLY A 259 -7.47 -16.28 -19.01
CA GLY A 259 -7.00 -17.66 -19.21
C GLY A 259 -6.00 -17.85 -20.36
N GLN A 260 -5.59 -16.77 -21.05
CA GLN A 260 -4.58 -16.80 -22.11
C GLN A 260 -3.14 -16.64 -21.61
N GLY A 261 -2.91 -16.58 -20.29
CA GLY A 261 -1.58 -16.43 -19.71
C GLY A 261 -0.96 -15.04 -19.83
N ILE A 262 -1.75 -14.02 -20.20
CA ILE A 262 -1.30 -12.64 -20.45
C ILE A 262 -0.56 -12.04 -19.27
N ALA A 263 -1.17 -12.01 -18.07
CA ALA A 263 -0.55 -11.44 -16.87
C ALA A 263 0.80 -12.10 -16.56
N GLY A 264 0.89 -13.43 -16.71
CA GLY A 264 2.13 -14.15 -16.48
C GLY A 264 3.23 -13.80 -17.48
N ALA A 265 2.90 -13.67 -18.76
CA ALA A 265 3.86 -13.28 -19.79
C ALA A 265 4.34 -11.83 -19.59
N LEU A 266 3.43 -10.90 -19.29
CA LEU A 266 3.77 -9.51 -18.99
C LEU A 266 4.66 -9.38 -17.74
N LEU A 267 4.36 -10.14 -16.68
CA LEU A 267 5.20 -10.16 -15.49
C LEU A 267 6.58 -10.75 -15.78
N THR A 268 6.68 -11.83 -16.57
CA THR A 268 7.98 -12.36 -17.02
C THR A 268 8.79 -11.28 -17.73
N THR A 269 8.18 -10.53 -18.67
CA THR A 269 8.84 -9.42 -19.38
C THR A 269 9.29 -8.31 -18.42
N ALA A 270 8.41 -7.88 -17.52
CA ALA A 270 8.70 -6.82 -16.56
C ALA A 270 9.85 -7.21 -15.61
N LEU A 271 9.79 -8.40 -15.02
CA LEU A 271 10.83 -8.92 -14.14
C LEU A 271 12.18 -9.03 -14.86
N GLY A 272 12.18 -9.51 -16.11
CA GLY A 272 13.40 -9.55 -16.93
C GLY A 272 14.00 -8.17 -17.18
N SER A 273 13.16 -7.17 -17.45
CA SER A 273 13.58 -5.77 -17.60
C SER A 273 14.18 -5.20 -16.32
N LEU A 274 13.54 -5.45 -15.17
CA LEU A 274 14.04 -5.04 -13.86
C LEU A 274 15.40 -5.67 -13.55
N GLN A 275 15.57 -6.98 -13.78
CA GLN A 275 16.86 -7.66 -13.60
C GLN A 275 17.95 -7.08 -14.49
N ALA A 276 17.65 -6.83 -15.76
CA ALA A 276 18.60 -6.24 -16.70
C ALA A 276 19.04 -4.82 -16.29
N ARG A 277 18.18 -4.11 -15.55
CA ARG A 277 18.42 -2.76 -15.02
C ARG A 277 19.04 -2.77 -13.61
N GLY A 278 19.34 -3.94 -13.05
CA GLY A 278 20.03 -4.09 -11.77
C GLY A 278 19.14 -4.00 -10.53
N ALA A 279 17.82 -4.17 -10.69
CA ALA A 279 16.89 -4.26 -9.58
C ALA A 279 17.29 -5.39 -8.61
N ARG A 280 17.22 -5.13 -7.30
CA ARG A 280 17.59 -6.11 -6.27
C ARG A 280 16.42 -6.92 -5.77
N GLU A 281 15.25 -6.32 -5.70
CA GLU A 281 14.01 -6.91 -5.22
C GLU A 281 12.84 -6.18 -5.86
N VAL A 282 11.71 -6.87 -6.01
CA VAL A 282 10.43 -6.28 -6.42
C VAL A 282 9.34 -6.73 -5.45
N THR A 283 8.43 -5.83 -5.11
CA THR A 283 7.25 -6.10 -4.28
C THR A 283 5.94 -5.96 -5.05
N LEU A 284 4.88 -6.53 -4.49
CA LEU A 284 3.51 -6.33 -4.93
C LEU A 284 2.54 -6.47 -3.76
N TYR A 285 1.35 -5.91 -3.92
CA TYR A 285 0.23 -6.10 -3.00
C TYR A 285 -0.90 -6.87 -3.70
N VAL A 286 -1.53 -7.81 -2.97
CA VAL A 286 -2.59 -8.66 -3.50
C VAL A 286 -3.59 -9.04 -2.42
N GLU A 287 -4.88 -9.04 -2.76
CA GLU A 287 -5.93 -9.53 -1.88
C GLU A 287 -5.74 -11.03 -1.57
N GLY A 288 -5.88 -11.39 -0.29
CA GLY A 288 -5.65 -12.75 0.22
C GLY A 288 -6.63 -13.80 -0.31
N ASP A 289 -7.79 -13.38 -0.84
CA ASP A 289 -8.77 -14.27 -1.46
C ASP A 289 -8.59 -14.42 -2.99
N ASN A 290 -7.64 -13.70 -3.59
CA ASN A 290 -7.33 -13.79 -5.02
C ASN A 290 -6.42 -14.99 -5.33
N ALA A 291 -6.97 -16.20 -5.18
CA ALA A 291 -6.25 -17.46 -5.36
C ALA A 291 -5.57 -17.59 -6.74
N SER A 292 -6.16 -16.99 -7.79
CA SER A 292 -5.57 -17.01 -9.13
C SER A 292 -4.31 -16.16 -9.24
N ALA A 293 -4.32 -14.95 -8.65
CA ALA A 293 -3.15 -14.07 -8.65
C ALA A 293 -2.04 -14.65 -7.76
N LEU A 294 -2.40 -15.14 -6.56
CA LEU A 294 -1.45 -15.79 -5.64
C LEU A 294 -0.72 -16.95 -6.30
N ALA A 295 -1.43 -17.87 -6.93
CA ALA A 295 -0.81 -19.00 -7.63
C ALA A 295 0.11 -18.57 -8.79
N LEU A 296 -0.21 -17.44 -9.45
CA LEU A 296 0.64 -16.87 -10.48
C LEU A 296 1.93 -16.27 -9.89
N TYR A 297 1.82 -15.48 -8.83
CA TYR A 297 2.95 -14.82 -8.19
C TYR A 297 3.91 -15.85 -7.54
N GLU A 298 3.36 -16.85 -6.82
CA GLU A 298 4.15 -17.96 -6.27
C GLU A 298 4.91 -18.71 -7.36
N HIS A 299 4.27 -18.99 -8.50
CA HIS A 299 4.93 -19.64 -9.63
C HIS A 299 6.07 -18.79 -10.21
N LEU A 300 5.96 -17.46 -10.18
CA LEU A 300 7.00 -16.53 -10.62
C LEU A 300 8.11 -16.32 -9.57
N GLY A 301 8.00 -16.97 -8.42
CA GLY A 301 8.99 -16.95 -7.35
C GLY A 301 8.81 -15.84 -6.33
N PHE A 302 7.64 -15.19 -6.30
CA PHE A 302 7.27 -14.30 -5.20
C PHE A 302 6.96 -15.12 -3.95
N VAL A 303 7.30 -14.57 -2.80
CA VAL A 303 6.98 -15.12 -1.48
C VAL A 303 6.22 -14.09 -0.65
N ILE A 304 5.32 -14.53 0.21
CA ILE A 304 4.65 -13.62 1.16
C ILE A 304 5.71 -13.04 2.09
N SER A 305 5.83 -11.72 2.10
CA SER A 305 6.75 -10.95 2.93
C SER A 305 6.03 -10.07 3.96
N GLY A 306 4.73 -9.82 3.77
CA GLY A 306 3.90 -9.03 4.67
C GLY A 306 2.44 -9.44 4.61
N ARG A 307 1.69 -9.12 5.66
CA ARG A 307 0.26 -9.41 5.78
C ARG A 307 -0.39 -8.34 6.64
N ASP A 308 -1.42 -7.71 6.09
CA ASP A 308 -2.28 -6.76 6.78
C ASP A 308 -3.71 -7.29 6.79
N LEU A 309 -4.44 -7.00 7.87
CA LEU A 309 -5.84 -7.41 8.03
C LEU A 309 -6.69 -6.19 8.31
N GLN A 310 -7.82 -6.07 7.61
CA GLN A 310 -8.85 -5.09 7.91
C GLN A 310 -9.96 -5.74 8.73
N PHE A 311 -10.37 -5.06 9.79
CA PHE A 311 -11.40 -5.49 10.71
C PHE A 311 -12.57 -4.51 10.72
N CYS A 312 -13.79 -5.04 10.75
CA CYS A 312 -15.02 -4.24 10.90
C CYS A 312 -15.84 -4.75 12.09
N THR A 313 -16.74 -3.91 12.59
CA THR A 313 -17.77 -4.35 13.54
C THR A 313 -18.61 -5.45 12.90
N ALA A 314 -18.84 -6.55 13.64
CA ALA A 314 -19.72 -7.61 13.16
C ALA A 314 -21.14 -7.05 12.90
N ALA A 315 -21.74 -7.41 11.77
CA ALA A 315 -23.07 -6.99 11.35
C ALA A 315 -24.19 -7.62 12.20
#